data_AF-K2EHF4-F1
#
_entry.id   AF-K2EHF4-F1
#
_cell.length_a   1.000
_cell.length_b   1.000
_cell.length_c   1.000
_cell.angle_alpha   90.00
_cell.angle_beta   90.00
_cell.angle_gamma   90.00
#
_symmetry.space_group_name_H-M   'P 1'
#
loop_
_entity.id
_entity.type
_entity.pdbx_description
1 polymer ?
#
loop_
_entity_poly.entity_id
_entity_poly.type
_entity_poly.pdbx_seq_one_letter_code
_entity_poly.pdbx_strand_id
1 'polypeptide(L)'
;MKLGKIVESLPGWCTPKKAQRLFDLVIESNSQITCELGVFGGRSFIPMALAHKQKGTGFALGIDAWRKEASLEGTNSPENNEYWSKINYIEVYRKCTHAIRVNEVDDFCSLIRMRSQDAGFLIADNVID
;
A
#
# COMPACT_ATOMS: atom_id res chain seq x y z
N MET A 1 -18.26 -7.20 4.54
CA MET A 1 -17.58 -6.19 5.40
C MET A 1 -17.54 -4.87 4.61
N LYS A 2 -17.84 -3.70 5.21
CA LYS A 2 -17.83 -2.42 4.44
C LYS A 2 -16.40 -1.90 4.35
N LEU A 3 -15.86 -1.75 3.13
CA LEU A 3 -14.50 -1.27 2.83
C LEU A 3 -14.09 -0.04 3.64
N GLY A 4 -15.01 0.91 3.84
CA GLY A 4 -14.77 2.12 4.63
C GLY A 4 -14.27 1.86 6.05
N LYS A 5 -14.82 0.85 6.76
CA LYS A 5 -14.38 0.52 8.13
C LYS A 5 -12.94 0.01 8.18
N ILE A 6 -12.56 -0.80 7.18
CA ILE A 6 -11.18 -1.31 7.06
C ILE A 6 -10.25 -0.12 6.85
N VAL A 7 -10.55 0.74 5.87
CA VAL A 7 -9.74 1.90 5.51
C VAL A 7 -9.57 2.87 6.69
N GLU A 8 -10.63 3.13 7.46
CA GLU A 8 -10.58 4.04 8.61
C GLU A 8 -9.73 3.51 9.76
N SER A 9 -9.56 2.20 9.88
CA SER A 9 -8.72 1.56 10.91
C SER A 9 -7.22 1.60 10.61
N LEU A 10 -6.82 1.94 9.39
CA LEU A 10 -5.44 1.83 8.93
C LEU A 10 -4.70 3.17 8.98
N PRO A 11 -3.41 3.18 9.35
CA PRO A 11 -2.58 4.37 9.23
C PRO A 11 -2.48 4.83 7.76
N GLY A 12 -2.59 6.13 7.53
CA GLY A 12 -2.38 6.75 6.23
C GLY A 12 -3.47 7.76 5.88
N TRP A 13 -3.41 8.30 4.66
CA TRP A 13 -4.20 9.46 4.23
C TRP A 13 -5.26 9.14 3.18
N CYS A 14 -5.29 7.92 2.64
CA CYS A 14 -6.29 7.53 1.65
C CYS A 14 -7.70 7.57 2.26
N THR A 15 -8.58 8.43 1.75
CA THR A 15 -9.95 8.56 2.24
C THR A 15 -10.78 7.34 1.84
N PRO A 16 -11.86 6.99 2.56
CA PRO A 16 -12.75 5.90 2.16
C PRO A 16 -13.27 6.02 0.72
N LYS A 17 -13.57 7.25 0.27
CA LYS A 17 -14.00 7.50 -1.11
C LYS A 17 -12.91 7.20 -2.13
N LYS A 18 -11.66 7.62 -1.86
CA LYS A 18 -10.52 7.32 -2.74
C LYS A 18 -10.20 5.82 -2.73
N ALA A 19 -10.25 5.18 -1.57
CA ALA A 19 -10.06 3.74 -1.41
C ALA A 19 -11.09 2.93 -2.20
N GLN A 20 -12.37 3.33 -2.15
CA GLN A 20 -13.40 2.71 -2.98
C GLN A 20 -13.10 2.91 -4.47
N ARG A 21 -12.70 4.12 -4.89
CA ARG A 21 -12.34 4.35 -6.29
C ARG A 21 -11.16 3.48 -6.75
N LEU A 22 -10.13 3.30 -5.91
CA LEU A 22 -9.01 2.41 -6.21
C LEU A 22 -9.46 0.97 -6.34
N PHE A 23 -10.30 0.48 -5.43
CA PHE A 23 -10.92 -0.83 -5.53
C PHE A 23 -11.65 -0.99 -6.86
N ASP A 24 -12.54 -0.05 -7.20
CA ASP A 24 -13.34 -0.09 -8.42
C ASP A 24 -12.45 -0.07 -9.67
N LEU A 25 -11.39 0.74 -9.68
CA LEU A 25 -10.45 0.82 -10.80
C LEU A 25 -9.82 -0.54 -11.12
N VAL A 26 -9.41 -1.33 -10.12
CA VAL A 26 -8.83 -2.68 -10.36
C VAL A 26 -9.83 -3.63 -11.02
N ILE A 27 -11.11 -3.51 -10.65
CA ILE A 27 -12.20 -4.28 -11.24
C ILE A 27 -12.45 -3.81 -12.67
N GLU A 28 -12.66 -2.50 -12.86
CA GLU A 28 -13.02 -1.87 -14.14
C GLU A 28 -11.94 -2.05 -15.21
N SER A 29 -10.67 -1.86 -14.86
CA SER A 29 -9.54 -2.02 -15.79
C SER A 29 -9.22 -3.48 -16.07
N ASN A 30 -9.79 -4.40 -15.28
CA ASN A 30 -9.34 -5.78 -15.20
C ASN A 30 -7.81 -5.92 -14.98
N SER A 31 -7.19 -5.00 -14.23
CA SER A 31 -5.74 -5.03 -13.94
C SER A 31 -5.30 -6.39 -13.40
N GLN A 32 -4.22 -6.93 -13.97
CA GLN A 32 -3.62 -8.18 -13.51
C GLN A 32 -2.62 -7.94 -12.37
N ILE A 33 -1.94 -6.79 -12.40
CA ILE A 33 -1.02 -6.37 -11.36
C ILE A 33 -1.37 -4.95 -10.96
N THR A 34 -1.37 -4.68 -9.66
CA THR A 34 -1.33 -3.32 -9.12
C THR A 34 -0.05 -3.15 -8.31
N CYS A 35 0.55 -1.96 -8.38
CA CYS A 35 1.74 -1.64 -7.60
C CYS A 35 1.51 -0.38 -6.78
N GLU A 36 1.91 -0.40 -5.52
CA GLU A 36 1.94 0.78 -4.66
C GLU A 36 3.36 1.03 -4.15
N LEU A 37 3.88 2.23 -4.43
CA LEU A 37 5.11 2.74 -3.84
C LEU A 37 4.73 3.63 -2.64
N GLY A 38 5.23 3.31 -1.45
CA GLY A 38 4.85 4.00 -0.22
C GLY A 38 3.54 3.47 0.37
N VAL A 39 3.53 2.19 0.74
CA VAL A 39 2.37 1.48 1.30
C VAL A 39 1.95 2.01 2.67
N PHE A 40 2.91 2.38 3.52
CA PHE A 40 2.70 2.82 4.90
C PHE A 40 1.82 1.82 5.69
N GLY A 41 0.64 2.23 6.17
CA GLY A 41 -0.31 1.38 6.89
C GLY A 41 -1.22 0.54 5.99
N GLY A 42 -1.09 0.64 4.66
CA GLY A 42 -1.88 -0.10 3.69
C GLY A 42 -3.26 0.50 3.41
N ARG A 43 -3.48 1.78 3.73
CA ARG A 43 -4.81 2.40 3.66
C ARG A 43 -5.38 2.46 2.22
N SER A 44 -4.53 2.57 1.21
CA SER A 44 -4.85 2.42 -0.22
C SER A 44 -4.53 1.02 -0.75
N PHE A 45 -3.46 0.38 -0.24
CA PHE A 45 -3.06 -0.98 -0.61
C PHE A 45 -4.14 -2.04 -0.41
N ILE A 46 -4.70 -2.13 0.80
CA ILE A 46 -5.64 -3.19 1.19
C ILE A 46 -6.89 -3.18 0.32
N PRO A 47 -7.50 -2.03 -0.02
CA PRO A 47 -8.54 -1.95 -1.05
C PRO A 47 -8.16 -2.57 -2.40
N MET A 48 -6.94 -2.36 -2.91
CA MET A 48 -6.51 -2.95 -4.18
C MET A 48 -6.35 -4.47 -4.07
N ALA A 49 -5.77 -4.98 -2.98
CA ALA A 49 -5.67 -6.41 -2.72
C ALA A 49 -7.05 -7.07 -2.57
N LEU A 50 -7.99 -6.40 -1.90
CA LEU A 50 -9.39 -6.85 -1.79
C LEU A 50 -10.07 -6.92 -3.16
N ALA A 51 -9.76 -5.99 -4.07
CA ALA A 51 -10.32 -6.02 -5.42
C ALA A 51 -9.80 -7.23 -6.22
N HIS A 52 -8.51 -7.54 -6.15
CA HIS A 52 -7.94 -8.76 -6.74
C HIS A 52 -8.58 -10.02 -6.14
N LYS A 53 -8.75 -10.07 -4.81
CA LYS A 53 -9.49 -11.15 -4.14
C LYS A 53 -10.92 -11.28 -4.67
N GLN A 54 -11.65 -10.17 -4.84
CA GLN A 54 -13.02 -10.19 -5.36
C GLN A 54 -13.07 -10.70 -6.81
N LYS A 55 -12.07 -10.36 -7.63
CA LYS A 55 -11.95 -10.90 -8.99
C LYS A 55 -11.56 -12.37 -9.01
N GLY A 56 -10.91 -12.87 -7.96
CA GLY A 56 -10.27 -14.17 -7.92
C GLY A 56 -9.01 -14.27 -8.79
N THR A 57 -8.49 -13.15 -9.30
CA THR A 57 -7.33 -13.11 -10.20
C THR A 57 -6.48 -11.85 -10.00
N GLY A 58 -5.23 -11.94 -10.44
CA GLY A 58 -4.25 -10.86 -10.34
C GLY A 58 -3.66 -10.69 -8.93
N PHE A 59 -2.86 -9.65 -8.75
CA PHE A 59 -2.03 -9.50 -7.56
C PHE A 59 -1.66 -8.04 -7.27
N ALA A 60 -1.64 -7.66 -5.98
CA ALA A 60 -1.18 -6.36 -5.51
C ALA A 60 0.25 -6.42 -4.93
N LEU A 61 1.15 -5.59 -5.46
CA LEU A 61 2.52 -5.46 -5.02
C LEU A 61 2.72 -4.17 -4.21
N GLY A 62 3.04 -4.30 -2.94
CA GLY A 62 3.28 -3.15 -2.06
C GLY A 62 4.76 -2.99 -1.76
N ILE A 63 5.33 -1.82 -2.05
CA ILE A 63 6.75 -1.53 -1.86
C ILE A 63 6.90 -0.36 -0.89
N ASP A 64 7.57 -0.61 0.23
CA ASP A 64 7.89 0.41 1.23
C ASP A 64 9.12 -0.02 2.03
N ALA A 65 9.94 0.93 2.49
CA ALA A 65 11.08 0.60 3.33
C ALA A 65 10.67 0.34 4.79
N TRP A 66 9.58 0.97 5.25
CA TRP A 66 9.18 1.12 6.65
C TRP A 66 10.37 1.50 7.55
N ARG A 67 11.09 2.54 7.13
CA ARG A 67 12.28 3.06 7.82
C ARG A 67 12.30 4.58 7.77
N LYS A 68 12.75 5.18 8.88
CA LYS A 68 12.86 6.63 9.04
C LYS A 68 13.76 7.23 7.97
N GLU A 69 14.89 6.58 7.71
CA GLU A 69 15.90 7.08 6.77
C GLU A 69 15.28 7.32 5.39
N ALA A 70 14.52 6.33 4.89
CA ALA A 70 13.86 6.42 3.59
C ALA A 70 12.80 7.54 3.51
N SER A 71 12.07 7.81 4.60
CA SER A 71 11.09 8.92 4.63
C SER A 71 11.75 10.30 4.71
N LEU A 72 13.01 10.37 5.12
CA LEU A 72 13.79 11.61 5.22
C LEU A 72 14.72 11.82 4.04
N GLU A 73 14.77 10.89 3.08
CA GLU A 73 15.53 11.04 1.84
C GLU A 73 15.00 12.24 1.02
N GLY A 74 15.91 12.91 0.29
CA GLY A 74 15.59 14.06 -0.54
C GLY A 74 15.38 15.36 0.26
N THR A 75 14.59 16.27 -0.32
CA THR A 75 14.30 17.58 0.27
C THR A 75 12.86 17.61 0.77
N ASN A 76 12.68 17.70 2.09
CA ASN A 76 11.39 17.79 2.75
C ASN A 76 11.29 19.12 3.52
N SER A 77 10.07 19.57 3.81
CA SER A 77 9.88 20.67 4.75
C SER A 77 10.28 20.26 6.18
N PRO A 78 10.65 21.21 7.05
CA PRO A 78 10.98 20.91 8.45
C PRO A 78 9.86 20.16 9.19
N GLU A 79 8.59 20.52 8.93
CA GLU A 79 7.42 19.90 9.55
C GLU A 79 7.27 18.43 9.13
N ASN A 80 7.50 18.13 7.85
CA ASN A 80 7.49 16.76 7.36
C ASN A 80 8.64 15.95 7.97
N ASN A 81 9.84 16.52 8.04
CA ASN A 81 10.99 15.87 8.67
C ASN A 81 10.73 15.56 10.15
N GLU A 82 10.10 16.49 10.87
CA GLU A 82 9.72 16.29 12.26
C GLU A 82 8.69 15.17 12.41
N TYR A 83 7.65 15.16 11.58
CA TYR A 83 6.63 14.12 11.56
C TYR A 83 7.26 12.74 11.32
N TRP A 84 7.97 12.58 10.20
CA TRP A 84 8.58 11.30 9.81
C TRP A 84 9.59 10.81 10.84
N SER A 85 10.29 11.74 11.51
CA SER A 85 11.25 11.39 12.56
C SER A 85 10.64 10.76 13.81
N LYS A 86 9.34 10.94 14.04
CA LYS A 86 8.63 10.48 15.24
C LYS A 86 7.78 9.23 15.01
N ILE A 87 7.66 8.77 13.76
CA ILE A 87 6.82 7.62 13.41
C ILE A 87 7.43 6.32 13.95
N ASN A 88 6.57 5.49 14.56
CA ASN A 88 6.90 4.10 14.86
C ASN A 88 6.64 3.22 13.62
N TYR A 89 7.64 3.13 12.74
CA TYR A 89 7.51 2.38 11.49
C TYR A 89 7.23 0.88 11.68
N ILE A 90 7.72 0.29 12.78
CA ILE A 90 7.46 -1.11 13.11
C ILE A 90 5.97 -1.32 13.39
N GLU A 91 5.34 -0.40 14.14
CA GLU A 91 3.91 -0.47 14.41
C GLU A 91 3.08 -0.27 13.14
N VAL A 92 3.46 0.67 12.29
CA VAL A 92 2.78 0.91 11.00
C VAL A 92 2.83 -0.35 10.12
N TYR A 93 4.01 -0.96 9.97
CA TYR A 93 4.17 -2.21 9.23
C TYR A 93 3.34 -3.36 9.83
N ARG A 94 3.32 -3.48 11.16
CA ARG A 94 2.49 -4.47 11.87
C ARG A 94 1.00 -4.27 11.61
N LYS A 95 0.52 -3.03 11.58
CA LYS A 95 -0.89 -2.72 11.24
C LYS A 95 -1.22 -3.12 9.80
N CYS A 96 -0.34 -2.81 8.85
CA CYS A 96 -0.51 -3.21 7.46
C CYS A 96 -0.56 -4.75 7.30
N THR A 97 0.43 -5.46 7.84
CA THR A 97 0.48 -6.93 7.77
C THR A 97 -0.65 -7.62 8.55
N HIS A 98 -1.09 -7.05 9.66
CA HIS A 98 -2.29 -7.50 10.35
C HIS A 98 -3.53 -7.35 9.47
N ALA A 99 -3.68 -6.22 8.79
CA ALA A 99 -4.78 -5.97 7.87
C ALA A 99 -4.82 -6.98 6.71
N ILE A 100 -3.67 -7.35 6.15
CA ILE A 100 -3.56 -8.41 5.13
C ILE A 100 -4.17 -9.71 5.67
N ARG A 101 -3.77 -10.13 6.87
CA ARG A 101 -4.19 -11.39 7.48
C ARG A 101 -5.68 -11.40 7.85
N VAL A 102 -6.19 -10.37 8.52
CA VAL A 102 -7.59 -10.36 8.99
C VAL A 102 -8.60 -10.16 7.86
N ASN A 103 -8.16 -9.67 6.70
CA ASN A 103 -8.98 -9.59 5.49
C ASN A 103 -8.72 -10.78 4.54
N GLU A 104 -7.78 -11.66 4.90
CA GLU A 104 -7.37 -12.87 4.16
C GLU A 104 -7.07 -12.54 2.69
N VAL A 105 -6.23 -11.53 2.46
CA VAL A 105 -5.78 -11.10 1.12
C VAL A 105 -4.34 -11.50 0.83
N ASP A 106 -3.76 -12.36 1.66
CA ASP A 106 -2.38 -12.85 1.53
C ASP A 106 -2.12 -13.58 0.20
N ASP A 107 -3.09 -14.33 -0.33
CA ASP A 107 -2.96 -14.95 -1.65
C ASP A 107 -3.01 -13.95 -2.83
N PHE A 108 -3.42 -12.71 -2.56
CA PHE A 108 -3.64 -11.67 -3.58
C PHE A 108 -2.70 -10.48 -3.44
N CYS A 109 -1.74 -10.53 -2.52
CA CYS A 109 -0.79 -9.45 -2.35
C CYS A 109 0.56 -9.88 -1.77
N SER A 110 1.59 -9.06 -2.01
CA SER A 110 2.89 -9.20 -1.36
C SER A 110 3.44 -7.84 -0.97
N LEU A 111 4.19 -7.81 0.14
CA LEU A 111 4.90 -6.63 0.60
C LEU A 111 6.40 -6.83 0.42
N ILE A 112 7.04 -5.90 -0.28
CA ILE A 112 8.48 -5.85 -0.49
C ILE A 112 9.04 -4.74 0.39
N ARG A 113 9.89 -5.13 1.35
CA ARG A 113 10.56 -4.20 2.27
C ARG A 113 11.80 -3.62 1.63
N MET A 114 11.64 -2.56 0.85
CA MET A 114 12.70 -1.95 0.04
C MET A 114 12.40 -0.46 -0.19
N ARG A 115 13.45 0.34 -0.43
CA ARG A 115 13.24 1.70 -0.94
C ARG A 115 12.70 1.63 -2.36
N SER A 116 11.80 2.54 -2.72
CA SER A 116 11.22 2.60 -4.07
C SER A 116 12.29 2.76 -5.15
N GLN A 117 13.35 3.51 -4.88
CA GLN A 117 14.48 3.73 -5.80
C GLN A 117 15.20 2.44 -6.19
N ASP A 118 15.24 1.47 -5.27
CA ASP A 118 15.91 0.19 -5.51
C ASP A 118 14.96 -0.83 -6.15
N ALA A 119 13.66 -0.55 -6.22
CA ALA A 119 12.64 -1.53 -6.60
C ALA A 119 12.42 -1.66 -8.12
N GLY A 120 13.06 -0.83 -8.94
CA GLY A 120 12.83 -0.78 -10.39
C GLY A 120 13.01 -2.14 -11.09
N PHE A 121 13.95 -2.98 -10.63
CA PHE A 121 14.19 -4.29 -11.24
C PHE A 121 13.08 -5.32 -10.98
N LEU A 122 12.18 -5.05 -10.03
CA LEU A 122 11.09 -5.98 -9.66
C LEU A 122 9.90 -5.89 -10.60
N ILE A 123 9.85 -4.83 -11.40
CA ILE A 123 8.72 -4.48 -12.27
C ILE A 123 9.28 -4.43 -13.68
N ALA A 124 8.77 -5.29 -14.57
CA ALA A 124 9.21 -5.28 -15.96
C ALA A 124 8.84 -3.96 -16.65
N ASP A 125 9.64 -3.54 -17.62
CA ASP A 125 9.37 -2.31 -18.37
C ASP A 125 7.99 -2.37 -19.04
N ASN A 126 7.25 -1.26 -18.98
CA ASN A 126 5.92 -1.07 -19.59
C ASN A 126 4.81 -2.00 -19.06
N VAL A 127 4.93 -2.53 -17.83
CA VAL A 127 3.83 -3.30 -17.19
C VAL A 127 2.99 -2.47 -16.22
N ILE A 128 3.37 -1.20 -16.00
CA ILE A 128 2.63 -0.20 -15.23
C ILE A 128 2.45 1.01 -16.14
N ASP A 129 1.18 1.36 -16.41
CA ASP A 129 0.79 2.57 -17.13
C ASP A 129 0.74 3.79 -16.20
#